data_AF-A0A2R6DU64-F1
#
_entry.id   AF-A0A2R6DU64-F1
#
_cell.length_a   1.000
_cell.length_b   1.000
_cell.length_c   1.000
_cell.angle_alpha   90.00
_cell.angle_beta   90.00
_cell.angle_gamma   90.00
#
_symmetry.space_group_name_H-M   'P 1'
#
loop_
_entity.id
_entity.type
_entity.pdbx_description
1 polymer ?
#
loop_
_entity_poly.entity_id
_entity_poly.type
_entity_poly.pdbx_seq_one_letter_code
_entity_poly.pdbx_strand_id
1 'polypeptide(L)'
;SVPHTASAIADYVGVPVEELDYRVAGVNHVAWFLDLERDGDDLYPALREAATDSATYERDTVRFEMLEHFGYFPTESSHHMSEYVPYFRTDADTIEAMTGTDYAERMSTATYLEGWTERSAKRDDPDLDVDLDSVGAERSEEYASRLIHSVETDTPRRMNLNVSNETGAVGNLPGNVCVEVPVLVDGTGVTPCSVGDLPTSVAAFPRQHATVYRLAVEG
;
A
#
# COMPACT_ATOMS: atom_id res chain seq x y z
N SER A 1 0.08 0.80 -2.55
CA SER A 1 1.30 0.99 -1.75
C SER A 1 1.05 1.97 -0.62
N VAL A 2 1.85 1.90 0.44
CA VAL A 2 1.70 2.75 1.63
C VAL A 2 1.56 4.26 1.34
N PRO A 3 2.45 4.92 0.56
CA PRO A 3 2.34 6.36 0.35
C PRO A 3 1.07 6.75 -0.40
N HIS A 4 0.68 6.02 -1.45
CA HIS A 4 -0.56 6.29 -2.19
C HIS A 4 -1.80 6.10 -1.31
N THR A 5 -1.77 5.12 -0.41
CA THR A 5 -2.88 4.91 0.53
C THR A 5 -2.94 5.97 1.61
N ALA A 6 -1.80 6.47 2.09
CA ALA A 6 -1.78 7.63 2.97
C ALA A 6 -2.39 8.85 2.28
N SER A 7 -2.08 9.10 1.00
CA SER A 7 -2.73 10.17 0.21
C SER A 7 -4.24 9.96 0.05
N ALA A 8 -4.68 8.73 -0.19
CA ALA A 8 -6.11 8.41 -0.28
C ALA A 8 -6.84 8.69 1.04
N ILE A 9 -6.27 8.22 2.16
CA ILE A 9 -6.81 8.47 3.50
C ILE A 9 -6.87 9.97 3.79
N ALA A 10 -5.80 10.71 3.47
CA ALA A 10 -5.72 12.17 3.66
C ALA A 10 -6.85 12.89 2.92
N ASP A 11 -7.11 12.49 1.67
CA ASP A 11 -8.21 12.99 0.85
C ASP A 11 -9.59 12.68 1.47
N TYR A 12 -9.81 11.45 1.93
CA TYR A 12 -11.08 11.04 2.54
C TYR A 12 -11.40 11.82 3.83
N VAL A 13 -10.40 12.14 4.64
CA VAL A 13 -10.59 12.85 5.91
C VAL A 13 -10.33 14.37 5.79
N GLY A 14 -9.98 14.86 4.61
CA GLY A 14 -9.81 16.28 4.32
C GLY A 14 -8.61 16.95 5.01
N VAL A 15 -7.47 16.25 5.11
CA VAL A 15 -6.24 16.78 5.71
C VAL A 15 -5.06 16.71 4.74
N PRO A 16 -4.02 17.55 4.88
CA PRO A 16 -2.80 17.41 4.10
C PRO A 16 -2.09 16.08 4.41
N VAL A 17 -1.56 15.40 3.39
CA VAL A 17 -0.90 14.10 3.58
C VAL A 17 0.37 14.21 4.44
N GLU A 18 1.01 15.37 4.42
CA GLU A 18 2.21 15.68 5.21
C GLU A 18 1.91 15.83 6.71
N GLU A 19 0.65 16.01 7.08
CA GLU A 19 0.18 16.11 8.47
C GLU A 19 -0.32 14.75 9.00
N LEU A 20 -0.25 13.68 8.20
CA LEU A 20 -0.59 12.34 8.65
C LEU A 20 0.60 11.66 9.34
N ASP A 21 0.41 11.31 10.60
CA ASP A 21 1.28 10.41 11.34
C ASP A 21 0.69 9.00 11.33
N TYR A 22 1.44 8.03 10.81
CA TYR A 22 0.97 6.65 10.72
C TYR A 22 2.07 5.63 10.96
N ARG A 23 1.65 4.46 11.43
CA ARG A 23 2.48 3.25 11.51
C ARG A 23 1.80 2.14 10.73
N VAL A 24 2.53 1.53 9.81
CA VAL A 24 1.99 0.49 8.92
C VAL A 24 2.84 -0.76 9.04
N ALA A 25 2.19 -1.93 9.17
CA ALA A 25 2.91 -3.20 9.19
C ALA A 25 2.09 -4.39 8.64
N GLY A 26 2.82 -5.39 8.14
CA GLY A 26 2.28 -6.66 7.67
C GLY A 26 3.26 -7.38 6.76
N VAL A 27 2.77 -7.87 5.62
CA VAL A 27 3.60 -8.37 4.52
C VAL A 27 3.28 -7.56 3.26
N ASN A 28 4.09 -7.71 2.21
CA ASN A 28 3.81 -7.05 0.94
C ASN A 28 2.35 -7.27 0.49
N HIS A 29 1.71 -6.20 0.05
CA HIS A 29 0.30 -6.12 -0.34
C HIS A 29 -0.76 -6.41 0.76
N VAL A 30 -0.36 -6.93 1.92
CA VAL A 30 -1.26 -7.29 3.03
C VAL A 30 -0.72 -6.68 4.33
N ALA A 31 -0.50 -5.38 4.29
CA ALA A 31 -0.14 -4.57 5.44
C ALA A 31 -1.31 -3.65 5.84
N TRP A 32 -1.25 -3.16 7.07
CA TRP A 32 -2.35 -2.45 7.73
C TRP A 32 -1.83 -1.18 8.38
N PHE A 33 -2.59 -0.09 8.28
CA PHE A 33 -2.36 1.13 9.06
C PHE A 33 -2.72 0.84 10.51
N LEU A 34 -1.75 0.61 11.38
CA LEU A 34 -1.99 0.27 12.79
C LEU A 34 -2.33 1.50 13.63
N ASP A 35 -1.68 2.61 13.33
CA ASP A 35 -1.98 3.93 13.90
C ASP A 35 -2.19 4.90 12.74
N LEU A 36 -3.12 5.83 12.91
CA LEU A 36 -3.44 6.88 11.95
C LEU A 36 -3.88 8.12 12.73
N GLU A 37 -3.01 9.12 12.78
CA GLU A 37 -3.13 10.28 13.65
C GLU A 37 -2.83 11.57 12.90
N ARG A 38 -3.31 12.70 13.43
CA ARG A 38 -2.86 14.05 13.08
C ARG A 38 -2.74 14.85 14.37
N ASP A 39 -1.57 15.44 14.60
CA ASP A 39 -1.28 16.19 15.84
C ASP A 39 -1.58 15.38 17.14
N GLY A 40 -1.51 14.05 17.06
CA GLY A 40 -1.82 13.12 18.16
C GLY A 40 -3.31 12.76 18.33
N ASP A 41 -4.20 13.28 17.48
CA ASP A 41 -5.61 12.89 17.45
C ASP A 41 -5.84 11.70 16.49
N ASP A 42 -6.56 10.67 16.95
CA ASP A 42 -6.91 9.49 16.15
C ASP A 42 -7.89 9.84 15.02
N LEU A 43 -7.51 9.50 13.78
CA LEU A 43 -8.30 9.77 12.58
C LEU A 43 -9.18 8.60 12.15
N TYR A 44 -9.09 7.43 12.78
CA TYR A 44 -9.97 6.31 12.48
C TYR A 44 -11.47 6.62 12.57
N PRO A 45 -11.95 7.41 13.56
CA PRO A 45 -13.34 7.86 13.58
C PRO A 45 -13.73 8.67 12.33
N ALA A 46 -12.89 9.61 11.89
CA ALA A 46 -13.13 10.41 10.70
C ALA A 46 -13.11 9.56 9.42
N LEU A 47 -12.19 8.59 9.34
CA LEU A 47 -12.11 7.68 8.20
C LEU A 47 -13.35 6.76 8.10
N ARG A 48 -13.88 6.30 9.24
CA ARG A 48 -15.15 5.55 9.27
C ARG A 48 -16.35 6.40 8.90
N GLU A 49 -16.38 7.67 9.31
CA GLU A 49 -17.42 8.60 8.91
C GLU A 49 -17.39 8.84 7.40
N ALA A 50 -16.19 9.03 6.81
CA ALA A 50 -16.02 9.21 5.37
C ALA A 50 -16.56 8.03 4.56
N ALA A 51 -16.44 6.80 5.08
CA ALA A 51 -16.99 5.59 4.46
C ALA A 51 -18.53 5.57 4.38
N THR A 52 -19.23 6.43 5.13
CA THR A 52 -20.70 6.52 5.09
C THR A 52 -21.23 7.35 3.92
N ASP A 53 -20.38 8.20 3.33
CA ASP A 53 -20.69 8.94 2.11
C ASP A 53 -20.52 8.02 0.88
N SER A 54 -21.60 7.86 0.09
CA SER A 54 -21.60 6.93 -1.04
C SER A 54 -20.55 7.28 -2.09
N ALA A 55 -20.29 8.57 -2.34
CA ALA A 55 -19.32 8.98 -3.35
C ALA A 55 -17.89 8.65 -2.93
N THR A 56 -17.61 8.72 -1.62
CA THR A 56 -16.32 8.31 -1.05
C THR A 56 -16.20 6.78 -0.99
N TYR A 57 -17.23 6.08 -0.51
CA TYR A 57 -17.25 4.62 -0.43
C TYR A 57 -17.02 3.97 -1.80
N GLU A 58 -17.68 4.45 -2.85
CA GLU A 58 -17.56 3.93 -4.21
C GLU A 58 -16.13 4.03 -4.76
N ARG A 59 -15.28 4.92 -4.23
CA ARG A 59 -13.87 5.02 -4.63
C ARG A 59 -13.00 3.91 -4.05
N ASP A 60 -13.47 3.20 -3.02
CA ASP A 60 -12.62 2.28 -2.24
C ASP A 60 -13.37 1.19 -1.45
N THR A 61 -14.37 0.61 -2.09
CA THR A 61 -15.31 -0.39 -1.56
C THR A 61 -14.65 -1.41 -0.61
N VAL A 62 -13.82 -2.30 -1.14
CA VAL A 62 -13.23 -3.44 -0.42
C VAL A 62 -12.40 -2.99 0.78
N ARG A 63 -11.63 -1.89 0.68
CA ARG A 63 -10.85 -1.41 1.83
C ARG A 63 -11.74 -0.85 2.94
N PHE A 64 -12.84 -0.17 2.59
CA PHE A 64 -13.83 0.25 3.58
C PHE A 64 -14.55 -0.94 4.23
N GLU A 65 -14.86 -2.00 3.48
CA GLU A 65 -15.39 -3.25 4.06
C GLU A 65 -14.39 -3.88 5.03
N MET A 66 -13.09 -3.90 4.69
CA MET A 66 -12.06 -4.40 5.61
C MET A 66 -11.96 -3.54 6.87
N LEU A 67 -12.08 -2.21 6.74
CA LEU A 67 -12.10 -1.28 7.86
C LEU A 67 -13.29 -1.53 8.78
N GLU A 68 -14.50 -1.66 8.23
CA GLU A 68 -15.73 -1.89 8.98
C GLU A 68 -15.64 -3.18 9.79
N HIS A 69 -15.17 -4.26 9.18
CA HIS A 69 -15.21 -5.59 9.80
C HIS A 69 -13.99 -5.92 10.67
N PHE A 70 -12.81 -5.37 10.37
CA PHE A 70 -11.56 -5.72 11.09
C PHE A 70 -10.95 -4.55 11.86
N GLY A 71 -11.48 -3.35 11.69
CA GLY A 71 -11.14 -2.16 12.45
C GLY A 71 -9.95 -1.36 11.93
N TYR A 72 -9.22 -1.87 10.92
CA TYR A 72 -8.01 -1.25 10.38
C TYR A 72 -8.06 -1.15 8.85
N PHE A 73 -7.43 -0.11 8.30
CA PHE A 73 -7.40 0.13 6.86
C PHE A 73 -6.18 -0.54 6.20
N PRO A 74 -6.35 -1.32 5.11
CA PRO A 74 -5.25 -2.02 4.45
C PRO A 74 -4.51 -1.14 3.41
N THR A 75 -3.28 -1.52 3.07
CA THR A 75 -2.35 -0.69 2.30
C THR A 75 -2.52 -0.69 0.78
N GLU A 76 -3.15 -1.71 0.19
CA GLU A 76 -3.31 -1.80 -1.26
C GLU A 76 -4.73 -1.54 -1.69
N SER A 77 -4.88 -0.98 -2.89
CA SER A 77 -6.17 -0.58 -3.46
C SER A 77 -7.23 -1.67 -3.34
N SER A 78 -8.50 -1.28 -3.29
CA SER A 78 -9.63 -2.22 -3.23
C SER A 78 -9.57 -3.30 -4.31
N HIS A 79 -9.09 -2.96 -5.51
CA HIS A 79 -8.79 -3.94 -6.55
C HIS A 79 -7.84 -5.05 -6.07
N HIS A 80 -6.68 -4.69 -5.53
CA HIS A 80 -5.68 -5.65 -5.08
C HIS A 80 -6.08 -6.35 -3.78
N MET A 81 -6.62 -5.63 -2.81
CA MET A 81 -7.03 -6.21 -1.53
C MET A 81 -8.03 -7.35 -1.74
N SER A 82 -8.94 -7.23 -2.71
CA SER A 82 -9.90 -8.30 -3.07
C SER A 82 -9.28 -9.59 -3.61
N GLU A 83 -8.00 -9.59 -3.99
CA GLU A 83 -7.24 -10.78 -4.43
C GLU A 83 -6.70 -11.58 -3.25
N TYR A 84 -6.50 -10.91 -2.11
CA TYR A 84 -5.90 -11.47 -0.91
C TYR A 84 -6.93 -12.00 0.09
N VAL A 85 -8.22 -11.85 -0.18
CA VAL A 85 -9.31 -12.35 0.68
C VAL A 85 -10.38 -13.08 -0.11
N PRO A 86 -11.00 -14.13 0.47
CA PRO A 86 -11.95 -14.98 -0.26
C PRO A 86 -13.37 -14.40 -0.34
N TYR A 87 -13.59 -13.14 0.06
CA TYR A 87 -14.93 -12.60 0.32
C TYR A 87 -15.58 -11.90 -0.88
N PHE A 88 -14.78 -11.26 -1.76
CA PHE A 88 -15.30 -10.27 -2.73
C PHE A 88 -15.19 -10.67 -4.20
N ARG A 89 -14.57 -11.82 -4.49
CA ARG A 89 -14.39 -12.38 -5.84
C ARG A 89 -15.06 -13.75 -5.96
N THR A 90 -16.28 -13.86 -5.44
CA THR A 90 -17.04 -15.12 -5.32
C THR A 90 -17.96 -15.40 -6.49
N ASP A 91 -18.73 -14.41 -6.92
CA ASP A 91 -19.76 -14.49 -7.95
C ASP A 91 -19.94 -13.13 -8.66
N ALA A 92 -20.65 -13.14 -9.79
CA ALA A 92 -20.78 -11.96 -10.65
C ALA A 92 -21.46 -10.77 -9.95
N ASP A 93 -22.51 -11.02 -9.17
CA ASP A 93 -23.28 -9.98 -8.50
C ASP A 93 -22.44 -9.31 -7.40
N THR A 94 -21.73 -10.11 -6.60
CA THR A 94 -20.78 -9.60 -5.58
C THR A 94 -19.64 -8.83 -6.24
N ILE A 95 -19.10 -9.33 -7.35
CA ILE A 95 -18.04 -8.66 -8.10
C ILE A 95 -18.52 -7.30 -8.62
N GLU A 96 -19.72 -7.23 -9.19
CA GLU A 96 -20.33 -5.99 -9.68
C GLU A 96 -20.59 -5.01 -8.52
N ALA A 97 -21.19 -5.47 -7.43
CA ALA A 97 -21.46 -4.63 -6.26
C ALA A 97 -20.19 -4.06 -5.60
N MET A 98 -19.09 -4.82 -5.64
CA MET A 98 -17.79 -4.38 -5.12
C MET A 98 -16.97 -3.63 -6.15
N THR A 99 -17.44 -3.53 -7.40
CA THR A 99 -16.78 -2.70 -8.41
C THR A 99 -17.14 -1.26 -8.13
N GLY A 100 -16.11 -0.44 -7.96
CA GLY A 100 -16.26 0.97 -7.74
C GLY A 100 -15.49 1.79 -8.77
N THR A 101 -15.11 2.98 -8.35
CA THR A 101 -14.29 3.92 -9.11
C THR A 101 -12.91 4.04 -8.48
N ASP A 102 -11.98 4.74 -9.14
CA ASP A 102 -10.69 5.13 -8.55
C ASP A 102 -9.91 3.91 -8.00
N TYR A 103 -9.70 3.81 -6.68
CA TYR A 103 -8.96 2.69 -6.07
C TYR A 103 -9.71 1.35 -6.08
N ALA A 104 -11.03 1.38 -6.26
CA ALA A 104 -11.87 0.19 -6.44
C ALA A 104 -12.02 -0.24 -7.91
N GLU A 105 -11.63 0.62 -8.86
CA GLU A 105 -11.73 0.30 -10.28
C GLU A 105 -10.86 -0.92 -10.61
N ARG A 106 -11.43 -1.85 -11.38
CA ARG A 106 -10.75 -3.08 -11.78
C ARG A 106 -10.29 -2.96 -13.22
N MET A 107 -9.00 -3.20 -13.45
CA MET A 107 -8.52 -3.38 -14.81
C MET A 107 -8.90 -4.75 -15.34
N SER A 108 -9.19 -4.82 -16.63
CA SER A 108 -9.39 -6.08 -17.34
C SER A 108 -8.13 -6.94 -17.24
N THR A 109 -8.30 -8.21 -16.92
CA THR A 109 -7.17 -9.15 -16.81
C THR A 109 -6.45 -9.28 -18.16
N ALA A 110 -5.13 -9.40 -18.12
CA ALA A 110 -4.26 -9.64 -19.28
C ALA A 110 -4.14 -8.51 -20.33
N THR A 111 -4.68 -7.31 -20.08
CA THR A 111 -4.55 -6.16 -21.01
C THR A 111 -3.29 -5.31 -20.76
N TYR A 112 -2.53 -5.61 -19.70
CA TYR A 112 -1.29 -4.90 -19.37
C TYR A 112 -0.27 -4.88 -20.50
N LEU A 113 -0.08 -6.01 -21.19
CA LEU A 113 0.87 -6.10 -22.30
C LEU A 113 0.43 -5.21 -23.46
N GLU A 114 -0.84 -5.28 -23.84
CA GLU A 114 -1.41 -4.48 -24.92
C GLU A 114 -1.26 -2.99 -24.62
N GLY A 115 -1.67 -2.56 -23.43
CA GLY A 115 -1.55 -1.16 -23.01
C GLY A 115 -0.08 -0.71 -22.89
N TRP A 116 0.83 -1.57 -22.44
CA TRP A 116 2.26 -1.25 -22.41
C TRP A 116 2.82 -1.11 -23.83
N THR A 117 2.53 -2.04 -24.74
CA THR A 117 2.99 -1.99 -26.13
C THR A 117 2.46 -0.76 -26.86
N GLU A 118 1.20 -0.40 -26.68
CA GLU A 118 0.62 0.81 -27.28
C GLU A 118 1.31 2.09 -26.76
N ARG A 119 1.53 2.19 -25.44
CA ARG A 119 2.20 3.36 -24.84
C ARG A 119 3.67 3.46 -25.26
N SER A 120 4.39 2.33 -25.31
CA SER A 120 5.79 2.29 -25.73
C SER A 120 5.94 2.73 -27.18
N ALA A 121 5.06 2.29 -28.09
CA ALA A 121 5.10 2.70 -29.49
C ALA A 121 4.96 4.22 -29.66
N LYS A 122 4.10 4.88 -28.86
CA LYS A 122 3.96 6.35 -28.86
C LYS A 122 5.19 7.05 -28.28
N ARG A 123 5.78 6.50 -27.23
CA ARG A 123 6.93 7.11 -26.54
C ARG A 123 8.24 6.97 -27.31
N ASP A 124 8.38 5.88 -28.06
CA ASP A 124 9.57 5.57 -28.85
C ASP A 124 9.43 6.07 -30.31
N ASP A 125 8.40 6.88 -30.61
CA ASP A 125 8.20 7.52 -31.91
C ASP A 125 9.31 8.56 -32.17
N PRO A 126 10.16 8.37 -33.21
CA PRO A 126 11.25 9.29 -33.51
C PRO A 126 10.77 10.67 -33.97
N ASP A 127 9.52 10.80 -34.42
CA ASP A 127 8.92 12.04 -34.90
C ASP A 127 8.08 12.74 -33.80
N LEU A 128 8.15 12.27 -32.55
CA LEU A 128 7.43 12.85 -31.42
C LEU A 128 7.85 14.32 -31.22
N ASP A 129 6.92 15.23 -31.49
CA ASP A 129 7.09 16.68 -31.33
C ASP A 129 7.03 17.06 -29.85
N VAL A 130 8.20 17.11 -29.20
CA VAL A 130 8.36 17.47 -27.79
C VAL A 130 9.17 18.75 -27.68
N ASP A 131 8.64 19.74 -26.98
CA ASP A 131 9.41 20.91 -26.56
C ASP A 131 10.44 20.50 -25.51
N LEU A 132 11.72 20.40 -25.89
CA LEU A 132 12.79 19.98 -24.99
C LEU A 132 12.97 20.93 -23.80
N ASP A 133 12.61 22.21 -23.94
CA ASP A 133 12.68 23.18 -22.83
C ASP A 133 11.58 22.92 -21.76
N SER A 134 10.55 22.14 -22.12
CA SER A 134 9.50 21.68 -21.20
C SER A 134 9.83 20.33 -20.51
N VAL A 135 10.88 19.64 -20.94
CA VAL A 135 11.26 18.33 -20.40
C VAL A 135 12.19 18.49 -19.20
N GLY A 136 11.73 18.04 -18.04
CA GLY A 136 12.50 18.02 -16.80
C GLY A 136 12.47 16.65 -16.11
N ALA A 137 13.37 16.46 -15.15
CA ALA A 137 13.32 15.33 -14.24
C ALA A 137 12.75 15.80 -12.90
N GLU A 138 11.56 15.33 -12.57
CA GLU A 138 10.97 15.48 -11.25
C GLU A 138 11.10 14.16 -10.49
N ARG A 139 11.30 14.25 -9.18
CA ARG A 139 11.38 13.05 -8.36
C ARG A 139 9.96 12.52 -8.17
N SER A 140 9.69 11.29 -8.62
CA SER A 140 8.42 10.62 -8.29
C SER A 140 8.32 10.33 -6.79
N GLU A 141 7.19 9.82 -6.30
CA GLU A 141 7.02 9.39 -4.90
C GLU A 141 7.69 8.05 -4.57
N GLU A 142 8.28 7.38 -5.57
CA GLU A 142 8.89 6.07 -5.41
C GLU A 142 10.10 6.08 -4.46
N TYR A 143 10.24 5.01 -3.67
CA TYR A 143 11.26 4.93 -2.62
C TYR A 143 12.66 4.66 -3.14
N ALA A 144 12.83 3.99 -4.29
CA ALA A 144 14.14 3.52 -4.76
C ALA A 144 15.20 4.63 -4.81
N SER A 145 14.89 5.77 -5.46
CA SER A 145 15.83 6.89 -5.56
C SER A 145 16.10 7.58 -4.23
N ARG A 146 15.14 7.57 -3.30
CA ARG A 146 15.29 8.15 -1.95
C ARG A 146 16.12 7.23 -1.05
N LEU A 147 15.93 5.92 -1.16
CA LEU A 147 16.67 4.91 -0.42
C LEU A 147 18.16 4.99 -0.76
N ILE A 148 18.50 4.95 -2.06
CA ILE A 148 19.89 5.09 -2.53
C ILE A 148 20.49 6.39 -2.00
N HIS A 149 19.78 7.52 -2.17
CA HIS A 149 20.25 8.80 -1.65
C HIS A 149 20.49 8.76 -0.14
N SER A 150 19.57 8.21 0.67
CA SER A 150 19.74 8.13 2.12
C SER A 150 20.98 7.36 2.54
N VAL A 151 21.26 6.24 1.87
CA VAL A 151 22.47 5.43 2.12
C VAL A 151 23.74 6.16 1.70
N GLU A 152 23.74 6.80 0.53
CA GLU A 152 24.93 7.46 -0.01
C GLU A 152 25.27 8.79 0.67
N THR A 153 24.27 9.50 1.21
CA THR A 153 24.46 10.87 1.75
C THR A 153 24.22 11.00 3.24
N ASP A 154 23.99 9.89 3.95
CA ASP A 154 23.63 9.87 5.38
C ASP A 154 22.44 10.80 5.72
N THR A 155 21.48 10.90 4.80
CA THR A 155 20.25 11.68 5.01
C THR A 155 19.16 10.78 5.57
N PRO A 156 18.82 10.88 6.87
CA PRO A 156 17.92 9.93 7.50
C PRO A 156 16.50 10.04 6.95
N ARG A 157 15.89 8.89 6.64
CA ARG A 157 14.48 8.79 6.24
C ARG A 157 13.83 7.59 6.89
N ARG A 158 12.54 7.72 7.21
CA ARG A 158 11.68 6.59 7.54
C ARG A 158 10.90 6.20 6.29
N MET A 159 10.95 4.93 5.89
CA MET A 159 10.17 4.38 4.77
C MET A 159 9.55 3.06 5.17
N ASN A 160 8.40 2.71 4.58
CA ASN A 160 7.85 1.36 4.71
C ASN A 160 8.50 0.46 3.66
N LEU A 161 9.31 -0.52 4.10
CA LEU A 161 10.09 -1.38 3.22
C LEU A 161 9.84 -2.85 3.55
N ASN A 162 10.06 -3.70 2.55
CA ASN A 162 10.07 -5.15 2.71
C ASN A 162 11.45 -5.60 3.17
N VAL A 163 11.52 -6.23 4.35
CA VAL A 163 12.75 -6.67 5.01
C VAL A 163 12.56 -8.04 5.65
N SER A 164 13.65 -8.75 5.93
CA SER A 164 13.60 -10.01 6.68
C SER A 164 13.05 -9.79 8.10
N ASN A 165 12.15 -10.68 8.54
CA ASN A 165 11.62 -10.67 9.91
C ASN A 165 12.52 -11.42 10.92
N GLU A 166 13.76 -11.75 10.56
CA GLU A 166 14.69 -12.48 11.45
C GLU A 166 14.92 -11.77 12.79
N THR A 167 14.82 -10.43 12.81
CA THR A 167 14.93 -9.60 14.00
C THR A 167 13.65 -9.56 14.85
N GLY A 168 12.55 -10.15 14.38
CA GLY A 168 11.24 -10.08 15.02
C GLY A 168 10.59 -8.69 14.92
N ALA A 169 10.77 -8.00 13.79
CA ALA A 169 10.16 -6.69 13.56
C ALA A 169 8.62 -6.74 13.73
N VAL A 170 8.00 -7.83 13.27
CA VAL A 170 6.60 -8.17 13.59
C VAL A 170 6.59 -9.43 14.46
N GLY A 171 6.28 -9.26 15.74
CA GLY A 171 6.47 -10.27 16.79
C GLY A 171 5.64 -11.54 16.61
N ASN A 172 4.47 -11.41 15.98
CA ASN A 172 3.53 -12.49 15.82
C ASN A 172 3.41 -13.00 14.36
N LEU A 173 4.46 -12.77 13.56
CA LEU A 173 4.71 -13.41 12.26
C LEU A 173 5.98 -14.28 12.33
N PRO A 174 6.14 -15.31 11.46
CA PRO A 174 7.35 -16.13 11.44
C PRO A 174 8.62 -15.29 11.22
N GLY A 175 9.75 -15.67 11.84
CA GLY A 175 11.02 -14.95 11.65
C GLY A 175 11.65 -15.17 10.27
N ASN A 176 11.28 -16.23 9.57
CA ASN A 176 11.86 -16.62 8.28
C ASN A 176 10.99 -16.19 7.08
N VAL A 177 10.32 -15.04 7.18
CA VAL A 177 9.56 -14.44 6.07
C VAL A 177 9.94 -12.97 5.93
N CYS A 178 9.67 -12.39 4.76
CA CYS A 178 9.74 -10.95 4.57
C CYS A 178 8.49 -10.27 5.13
N VAL A 179 8.68 -9.16 5.83
CA VAL A 179 7.62 -8.32 6.37
C VAL A 179 7.75 -6.91 5.80
N GLU A 180 6.63 -6.22 5.68
CA GLU A 180 6.58 -4.81 5.31
C GLU A 180 6.37 -3.98 6.58
N VAL A 181 7.37 -3.19 6.96
CA VAL A 181 7.39 -2.43 8.23
C VAL A 181 8.08 -1.08 8.04
N PRO A 182 7.98 -0.14 9.00
CA PRO A 182 8.79 1.07 8.97
C PRO A 182 10.27 0.71 9.14
N VAL A 183 11.12 1.35 8.37
CA VAL A 183 12.58 1.15 8.36
C VAL A 183 13.24 2.52 8.39
N LEU A 184 14.19 2.70 9.31
CA LEU A 184 15.09 3.84 9.31
C LEU A 184 16.21 3.57 8.30
N VAL A 185 16.41 4.51 7.37
CA VAL A 185 17.43 4.44 6.34
C VAL A 185 18.34 5.65 6.43
N ASP A 186 19.64 5.41 6.58
CA ASP A 186 20.71 6.41 6.65
C ASP A 186 22.04 5.81 6.17
N GLY A 187 23.16 6.49 6.41
CA GLY A 187 24.49 6.06 5.97
C GLY A 187 24.99 4.78 6.64
N THR A 188 24.31 4.31 7.69
CA THR A 188 24.59 3.02 8.34
C THR A 188 23.84 1.85 7.67
N GLY A 189 22.89 2.15 6.79
CA GLY A 189 22.13 1.17 6.02
C GLY A 189 20.64 1.19 6.33
N VAL A 190 20.04 0.00 6.42
CA VAL A 190 18.60 -0.19 6.66
C VAL A 190 18.37 -0.82 8.04
N THR A 191 17.61 -0.15 8.89
CA THR A 191 17.32 -0.60 10.25
C THR A 191 15.80 -0.76 10.45
N PRO A 192 15.27 -2.00 10.42
CA PRO A 192 13.85 -2.26 10.65
C PRO A 192 13.39 -1.82 12.05
N CYS A 193 12.27 -1.12 12.12
CA CYS A 193 11.62 -0.78 13.37
C CYS A 193 10.71 -1.94 13.83
N SER A 194 10.83 -2.34 15.10
CA SER A 194 9.86 -3.28 15.66
C SER A 194 8.51 -2.59 15.84
N VAL A 195 7.44 -3.26 15.39
CA VAL A 195 6.06 -2.83 15.58
C VAL A 195 5.33 -3.64 16.66
N GLY A 196 6.01 -4.63 17.25
CA GLY A 196 5.41 -5.60 18.15
C GLY A 196 4.47 -6.56 17.41
N ASP A 197 3.38 -6.95 18.07
CA ASP A 197 2.40 -7.85 17.51
C ASP A 197 1.35 -7.09 16.70
N LEU A 198 0.99 -7.63 15.53
CA LEU A 198 -0.19 -7.14 14.81
C LEU A 198 -1.45 -7.41 15.64
N PRO A 199 -2.45 -6.50 15.62
CA PRO A 199 -3.74 -6.74 16.24
C PRO A 199 -4.35 -8.05 15.76
N THR A 200 -5.00 -8.79 16.67
CA THR A 200 -5.52 -10.12 16.38
C THR A 200 -6.54 -10.11 15.23
N SER A 201 -7.32 -9.02 15.08
CA SER A 201 -8.31 -8.86 14.01
C SER A 201 -7.69 -8.89 12.62
N VAL A 202 -6.44 -8.46 12.46
CA VAL A 202 -5.76 -8.38 11.16
C VAL A 202 -4.56 -9.30 11.01
N ALA A 203 -4.00 -9.83 12.11
CA ALA A 203 -2.81 -10.67 12.08
C ALA A 203 -2.98 -11.97 11.25
N ALA A 204 -4.21 -12.48 11.13
CA ALA A 204 -4.49 -13.72 10.40
C ALA A 204 -4.19 -13.61 8.90
N PHE A 205 -4.44 -12.45 8.28
CA PHE A 205 -4.25 -12.24 6.85
C PHE A 205 -2.77 -12.37 6.41
N PRO A 206 -1.82 -11.59 6.95
CA PRO A 206 -0.41 -11.74 6.59
C PRO A 206 0.14 -13.11 6.97
N ARG A 207 -0.32 -13.76 8.05
CA ARG A 207 0.11 -15.13 8.41
C ARG A 207 -0.26 -16.16 7.36
N GLN A 208 -1.49 -16.09 6.85
CA GLN A 208 -1.97 -17.02 5.83
C GLN A 208 -1.14 -16.87 4.56
N HIS A 209 -0.92 -15.64 4.09
CA HIS A 209 -0.15 -15.38 2.88
C HIS A 209 1.34 -15.69 3.04
N ALA A 210 1.94 -15.38 4.18
CA ALA A 210 3.31 -15.77 4.50
C ALA A 210 3.53 -17.29 4.41
N THR A 211 2.51 -18.09 4.78
CA THR A 211 2.56 -19.55 4.64
C THR A 211 2.57 -19.96 3.16
N VAL A 212 1.72 -19.34 2.34
CA VAL A 212 1.67 -19.59 0.89
C VAL A 212 3.00 -19.21 0.22
N TYR A 213 3.57 -18.05 0.57
CA TYR A 213 4.86 -17.61 0.02
C TYR A 213 5.98 -18.60 0.33
N ARG A 214 6.00 -19.15 1.55
CA ARG A 214 6.97 -20.18 1.92
C ARG A 214 6.81 -21.45 1.10
N LEU A 215 5.58 -21.93 0.90
CA LEU A 215 5.33 -23.10 0.07
C LEU A 215 5.80 -22.89 -1.38
N ALA A 216 5.64 -21.69 -1.91
CA ALA A 216 6.12 -21.33 -3.25
C ALA A 216 7.65 -21.30 -3.37
N VAL A 217 8.38 -21.01 -2.28
CA VAL A 217 9.85 -21.04 -2.24
C VAL A 217 10.37 -22.48 -2.06
N GLU A 218 9.64 -23.32 -1.33
CA GLU A 218 10.02 -24.71 -1.07
C GLU A 218 9.76 -25.64 -2.27
N GLY A 219 8.77 -25.33 -3.12
CA GLY A 219 8.35 -26.14 -4.27
C GLY A 219 9.16 -25.90 -5.54
#